data_AF-A0A3N4KTA0-F1
#
_entry.id   AF-A0A3N4KTA0-F1
#
_cell.length_a   1.000
_cell.length_b   1.000
_cell.length_c   1.000
_cell.angle_alpha   90.00
_cell.angle_beta   90.00
_cell.angle_gamma   90.00
#
_symmetry.space_group_name_H-M   'P 1'
#
loop_
_entity.id
_entity.type
_entity.pdbx_description
1 polymer ?
#
loop_
_entity_poly.entity_id
_entity_poly.type
_entity_poly.pdbx_seq_one_letter_code
_entity_poly.pdbx_strand_id
1 'polypeptide(L)'
;MIRYSLYHPLTPRPLRFGTMRMLRHWAIHRAWQIYKRNMRRAREGELERQYNKIKEACEELRRTDLRLFRIAVSKKGVGVPPIEMRIPTDTPPMRGWNHGWTRAV
;
A
#
# COMPACT_ATOMS: atom_id res chain seq x y z
N MET A 1 -9.05 -11.53 27.61
CA MET A 1 -7.66 -11.28 27.14
C MET A 1 -7.31 -9.78 27.08
N ILE A 2 -8.02 -8.93 26.33
CA ILE A 2 -7.69 -7.49 26.17
C ILE A 2 -7.61 -6.74 27.52
N ARG A 3 -8.60 -6.95 28.41
CA ARG A 3 -8.61 -6.32 29.75
C ARG A 3 -7.39 -6.71 30.61
N TYR A 4 -6.91 -7.95 30.48
CA TYR A 4 -5.74 -8.40 31.22
C TYR A 4 -4.47 -7.72 30.70
N SER A 5 -4.26 -7.67 29.38
CA SER A 5 -3.07 -7.00 28.81
C SER A 5 -3.01 -5.49 29.07
N LEU A 6 -4.17 -4.80 29.15
CA LEU A 6 -4.23 -3.36 29.39
C LEU A 6 -4.11 -2.96 30.87
N TYR A 7 -4.55 -3.82 31.79
CA TYR A 7 -4.64 -3.51 33.22
C TYR A 7 -3.90 -4.53 34.09
N HIS A 8 -2.84 -5.10 33.54
CA HIS A 8 -2.00 -6.06 34.22
C HIS A 8 -0.96 -5.35 35.09
N PRO A 9 -0.63 -5.87 36.29
CA PRO A 9 0.28 -5.23 37.23
C PRO A 9 1.72 -5.00 36.71
N LEU A 10 2.20 -5.70 35.66
CA LEU A 10 3.50 -5.38 35.04
C LEU A 10 3.40 -4.35 33.92
N THR A 11 2.20 -3.83 33.62
CA THR A 11 2.10 -2.66 32.72
C THR A 11 2.80 -1.47 33.39
N PRO A 12 3.79 -0.85 32.73
CA PRO A 12 4.48 0.28 33.32
C PRO A 12 3.52 1.45 33.46
N ARG A 13 3.77 2.29 34.47
CA ARG A 13 3.00 3.53 34.66
C ARG A 13 3.13 4.42 33.41
N PRO A 14 2.11 5.22 33.06
CA PRO A 14 2.18 6.15 31.95
C PRO A 14 3.40 7.07 32.06
N LEU A 15 4.06 7.28 30.92
CA LEU A 15 5.27 8.08 30.84
C LEU A 15 4.97 9.55 31.16
N ARG A 16 5.66 10.10 32.18
CA ARG A 16 5.58 11.52 32.54
C ARG A 16 6.71 12.29 31.86
N PHE A 17 6.36 13.35 31.14
CA PHE A 17 7.33 14.22 30.48
C PHE A 17 7.42 15.57 31.19
N GLY A 18 8.63 16.08 31.37
CA GLY A 18 8.85 17.50 31.65
C GLY A 18 8.66 18.37 30.41
N THR A 19 8.49 19.67 30.58
CA THR A 19 8.10 20.63 29.51
C THR A 19 8.97 20.53 28.26
N MET A 20 10.31 20.62 28.38
CA MET A 20 11.24 20.54 27.24
C MET A 20 11.22 19.17 26.53
N ARG A 21 10.91 18.09 27.26
CA ARG A 21 10.77 16.76 26.66
C ARG A 21 9.44 16.62 25.93
N MET A 22 8.36 17.17 26.49
CA MET A 22 7.04 17.20 25.86
C MET A 22 7.06 18.01 24.57
N LEU A 23 7.70 19.19 24.55
CA LEU A 23 7.83 20.01 23.33
C LEU A 23 8.59 19.27 22.22
N ARG A 24 9.72 18.62 22.54
CA ARG A 24 10.47 17.80 21.58
C ARG A 24 9.64 16.64 21.05
N HIS A 25 8.95 15.92 21.93
CA HIS A 25 8.04 14.85 21.54
C HIS A 25 6.95 15.35 20.58
N TRP A 26 6.32 16.49 20.90
CA TRP A 26 5.30 17.11 20.06
C TRP A 26 5.82 17.50 18.69
N ALA A 27 7.01 18.11 18.62
CA ALA A 27 7.64 18.51 17.36
C ALA A 27 7.92 17.30 16.45
N ILE A 28 8.53 16.24 16.99
CA ILE A 28 8.82 15.00 16.26
C ILE A 28 7.51 14.35 15.78
N HIS A 29 6.53 14.23 16.67
CA HIS A 29 5.24 13.65 16.33
C HIS A 29 4.54 14.47 15.23
N ARG A 30 4.54 15.80 15.34
CA ARG A 30 3.92 16.67 14.33
C ARG A 30 4.61 16.54 12.97
N ALA A 31 5.94 16.54 12.93
CA ALA A 31 6.72 16.34 11.71
C ALA A 31 6.36 14.99 11.05
N TRP A 32 6.27 13.91 11.83
CA TRP A 32 5.86 12.59 11.34
C TRP A 32 4.43 12.59 10.76
N GLN A 33 3.48 13.26 11.41
CA GLN A 33 2.11 13.36 10.89
C GLN A 33 2.05 14.14 9.57
N ILE A 34 2.84 15.21 9.43
CA ILE A 34 2.96 15.97 8.18
C ILE A 34 3.57 15.09 7.09
N TYR A 35 4.67 14.39 7.39
CA TYR A 35 5.31 13.46 6.45
C TYR A 35 4.34 12.40 5.93
N LYS A 36 3.62 11.71 6.82
CA LYS A 36 2.61 10.71 6.43
C LYS A 36 1.49 11.31 5.58
N ARG A 37 1.04 12.52 5.89
CA ARG A 37 0.03 13.23 5.08
C ARG A 37 0.56 13.50 3.67
N ASN A 38 1.80 13.96 3.55
CA ASN A 38 2.43 14.23 2.27
C ASN A 38 2.61 12.94 1.45
N MET A 39 3.06 11.85 2.07
CA MET A 39 3.14 10.54 1.41
C MET A 39 1.78 10.06 0.88
N ARG A 40 0.72 10.20 1.70
CA ARG A 40 -0.63 9.82 1.29
C ARG A 40 -1.10 10.63 0.08
N ARG A 41 -0.94 11.96 0.14
CA ARG A 41 -1.30 12.86 -0.97
C ARG A 41 -0.53 12.53 -2.25
N ALA A 42 0.77 12.25 -2.13
CA ALA A 42 1.59 11.85 -3.27
C ALA A 42 1.08 10.54 -3.90
N ARG A 43 0.75 9.54 -3.08
CA ARG A 43 0.15 8.28 -3.54
C ARG A 43 -1.21 8.49 -4.21
N GLU A 44 -2.08 9.30 -3.62
CA GLU A 44 -3.39 9.62 -4.16
C GLU A 44 -3.28 10.34 -5.52
N GLY A 45 -2.39 11.32 -5.63
CA GLY A 45 -2.14 12.01 -6.89
C GLY A 45 -1.56 11.10 -7.97
N GLU A 46 -0.71 10.13 -7.62
CA GLU A 46 -0.20 9.15 -8.58
C GLU A 46 -1.29 8.18 -9.04
N LEU A 47 -2.14 7.70 -8.14
CA LEU A 47 -3.30 6.87 -8.50
C LEU A 47 -4.27 7.62 -9.42
N GLU A 48 -4.50 8.91 -9.18
CA GLU A 48 -5.32 9.76 -10.04
C GLU A 48 -4.72 9.89 -11.45
N ARG A 49 -3.40 10.09 -11.57
CA ARG A 49 -2.72 10.11 -12.87
C ARG A 49 -2.88 8.79 -13.61
N GLN A 50 -2.63 7.66 -12.93
CA GLN A 50 -2.77 6.32 -13.51
C GLN A 50 -4.21 6.08 -13.99
N TYR A 51 -5.20 6.43 -13.18
CA TYR A 51 -6.61 6.34 -13.56
C TYR A 51 -6.94 7.19 -14.79
N ASN A 52 -6.50 8.45 -14.80
CA ASN A 52 -6.75 9.35 -15.93
C ASN A 52 -6.14 8.82 -17.23
N LYS A 53 -4.95 8.21 -17.17
CA LYS A 53 -4.33 7.56 -18.33
C LYS A 53 -5.05 6.30 -18.79
N ILE A 54 -5.50 5.46 -17.86
CA ILE A 54 -6.33 4.30 -18.20
C ILE A 54 -7.63 4.76 -18.89
N LYS A 55 -8.28 5.79 -18.36
CA LYS A 55 -9.50 6.38 -18.93
C LYS A 55 -9.27 6.90 -20.35
N GLU A 56 -8.22 7.68 -20.56
CA GLU A 56 -7.84 8.22 -21.87
C GLU A 56 -7.65 7.10 -22.90
N ALA A 57 -6.87 6.08 -22.55
CA ALA A 57 -6.64 4.92 -23.42
C ALA A 57 -7.92 4.14 -23.75
N CYS A 58 -8.81 3.98 -22.76
CA CYS A 58 -10.11 3.33 -22.98
C CYS A 58 -11.03 4.13 -23.89
N GLU A 59 -11.05 5.47 -23.80
CA GLU A 59 -11.83 6.32 -24.71
C GLU A 59 -11.30 6.25 -26.15
N GLU A 60 -9.98 6.25 -26.33
CA GLU A 60 -9.38 6.05 -27.65
C GLU A 60 -9.72 4.67 -28.24
N LEU A 61 -9.67 3.61 -27.41
CA LEU A 61 -10.09 2.28 -27.84
C LEU A 61 -11.58 2.24 -28.22
N ARG A 62 -12.44 2.98 -27.51
CA ARG A 62 -13.87 3.07 -27.79
C ARG A 62 -14.15 3.76 -29.13
N ARG A 63 -13.35 4.78 -29.48
CA ARG A 63 -13.45 5.49 -30.77
C ARG A 63 -13.00 4.62 -31.94
N THR A 64 -12.00 3.76 -31.72
CA THR A 64 -11.38 2.95 -32.77
C THR A 64 -12.10 1.62 -32.99
N ASP A 65 -12.34 0.84 -31.93
CA ASP A 65 -13.01 -0.48 -32.01
C ASP A 65 -13.90 -0.76 -30.78
N LEU A 66 -15.22 -0.71 -31.01
CA LEU A 66 -16.23 -0.99 -29.99
C LEU A 66 -16.20 -2.43 -29.47
N ARG A 67 -15.79 -3.41 -30.27
CA ARG A 67 -15.70 -4.82 -29.86
C ARG A 67 -14.57 -5.01 -28.86
N LEU A 68 -13.38 -4.48 -29.16
CA LEU A 68 -12.23 -4.58 -28.27
C LEU A 68 -12.47 -3.83 -26.96
N PHE A 69 -13.09 -2.64 -27.02
CA PHE A 69 -13.48 -1.90 -25.82
C PHE A 69 -14.40 -2.72 -24.90
N ARG A 70 -15.43 -3.38 -25.45
CA ARG A 70 -16.35 -4.22 -24.67
C ARG A 70 -15.66 -5.41 -23.99
N ILE A 71 -14.64 -5.98 -24.64
CA ILE A 71 -13.84 -7.06 -24.06
C ILE A 71 -12.96 -6.52 -22.93
N ALA A 72 -12.24 -5.42 -23.16
CA ALA A 72 -11.33 -4.83 -22.18
C ALA A 72 -12.05 -4.38 -20.88
N VAL A 73 -13.26 -3.85 -20.99
CA VAL A 73 -14.07 -3.42 -19.84
C VAL A 73 -14.79 -4.61 -19.17
N SER A 74 -14.80 -5.79 -19.80
CA SER A 74 -15.45 -6.97 -19.25
C SER A 74 -14.78 -7.41 -17.95
N LYS A 75 -15.57 -7.57 -16.88
CA LYS A 75 -15.10 -8.12 -15.60
C LYS A 75 -15.01 -9.65 -15.60
N LYS A 76 -15.25 -10.30 -16.75
CA LYS A 76 -15.18 -11.75 -16.87
C LYS A 76 -13.74 -12.21 -16.66
N GLY A 77 -13.54 -13.14 -15.73
CA GLY A 77 -12.21 -13.67 -15.44
C GLY A 77 -11.32 -12.75 -14.62
N VAL A 78 -11.86 -11.70 -13.99
CA VAL A 78 -11.12 -10.94 -12.96
C VAL A 78 -10.89 -11.87 -11.78
N GLY A 79 -9.67 -12.40 -11.71
CA GLY A 79 -9.24 -13.34 -10.69
C GLY A 79 -8.54 -12.68 -9.51
N VAL A 80 -8.14 -13.53 -8.58
CA VAL A 80 -7.24 -13.17 -7.48
C VAL A 80 -5.82 -13.04 -8.05
N PRO A 81 -4.97 -12.13 -7.57
CA PRO A 81 -3.57 -12.11 -7.95
C PRO A 81 -2.92 -13.50 -7.77
N PRO A 82 -1.96 -13.88 -8.63
CA PRO A 82 -1.25 -15.15 -8.51
C PRO A 82 -0.58 -15.30 -7.15
N ILE A 83 -0.63 -16.50 -6.58
CA ILE A 83 -0.02 -16.81 -5.27
C ILE A 83 1.50 -16.66 -5.27
N GLU A 84 2.12 -16.69 -6.46
CA GLU A 84 3.55 -16.48 -6.66
C GLU A 84 3.98 -15.02 -6.39
N MET A 85 3.06 -14.05 -6.46
CA MET A 85 3.35 -12.65 -6.13
C MET A 85 3.50 -12.47 -4.62
N ARG A 86 4.74 -12.56 -4.14
CA ARG A 86 5.09 -12.45 -2.71
C ARG A 86 5.12 -11.00 -2.22
N ILE A 87 4.84 -10.83 -0.93
CA ILE A 87 5.04 -9.56 -0.21
C ILE A 87 6.55 -9.31 -0.09
N PRO A 88 7.04 -8.08 -0.36
CA PRO A 88 8.46 -7.75 -0.19
C PRO A 88 8.95 -7.99 1.25
N THR A 89 10.15 -8.56 1.37
CA THR A 89 10.85 -8.80 2.64
C THR A 89 12.00 -7.81 2.83
N ASP A 90 12.41 -7.56 4.08
CA ASP A 90 13.50 -6.62 4.39
C ASP A 90 14.84 -7.00 3.74
N THR A 91 15.13 -8.30 3.67
CA THR A 91 16.29 -8.84 2.94
C THR A 91 15.84 -9.76 1.82
N PRO A 92 16.55 -9.80 0.68
CA PRO A 92 16.22 -10.70 -0.40
C PRO A 92 16.49 -12.16 0.00
N PRO A 93 15.78 -13.13 -0.59
CA PRO A 93 16.09 -14.54 -0.38
C PRO A 93 17.46 -14.90 -0.97
N MET A 94 18.11 -15.93 -0.41
CA MET A 94 19.41 -16.42 -0.88
C MET A 94 19.41 -16.75 -2.38
N ARG A 95 18.31 -17.30 -2.89
CA ARG A 95 18.05 -17.42 -4.33
C ARG A 95 17.10 -16.30 -4.73
N GLY A 96 17.65 -15.17 -5.20
CA GLY A 96 16.90 -13.93 -5.45
C GLY A 96 15.76 -14.08 -6.47
N TRP A 97 16.03 -14.68 -7.63
CA TRP A 97 15.06 -14.90 -8.69
C TRP A 97 15.13 -16.33 -9.25
N ASN A 98 13.99 -16.89 -9.64
CA ASN A 98 13.93 -18.20 -10.28
C ASN A 98 14.02 -18.05 -11.81
N HIS A 99 15.22 -18.22 -12.37
CA HIS A 99 15.44 -18.19 -13.82
C HIS A 99 14.96 -19.46 -14.55
N GLY A 100 14.77 -20.57 -13.82
CA GLY A 100 14.29 -21.85 -14.37
C GLY A 100 12.78 -22.03 -14.24
N TRP A 101 12.01 -20.94 -14.15
CA TRP A 101 10.56 -21.03 -14.02
C TRP A 101 9.94 -21.68 -15.26
N THR A 102 9.15 -22.72 -15.02
CA THR A 102 8.35 -23.40 -16.04
C THR A 102 6.93 -23.49 -15.54
N ARG A 103 5.95 -23.24 -16.41
CA ARG A 103 4.54 -23.48 -16.09
C ARG A 103 4.36 -24.96 -15.77
N ALA A 104 3.95 -25.28 -14.54
CA ALA A 104 3.57 -26.63 -14.19
C ALA A 104 2.44 -27.07 -15.15
N VAL A 105 2.67 -28.16 -15.87
CA VAL A 105 1.71 -28.77 -16.81
C VAL A 105 0.60 -29.43 -16.02
#